data_AF-A0A067D111-F1
#
_entry.id   AF-A0A067D111-F1
#
_cell.length_a   1.000
_cell.length_b   1.000
_cell.length_c   1.000
_cell.angle_alpha   90.00
_cell.angle_beta   90.00
_cell.angle_gamma   90.00
#
_symmetry.space_group_name_H-M   'P 1'
#
loop_
_entity.id
_entity.type
_entity.pdbx_description
1 polymer ?
#
loop_
_entity_poly.entity_id
_entity_poly.type
_entity_poly.pdbx_seq_one_letter_code
_entity_poly.pdbx_strand_id
1 'polypeptide(L)' 'MAFRSVPISFITVLLLFFFPVSRSIPFIVLHGIGDQCSNQGVKQFTENLSSFSGSKGYC' A
#
# COMPACT_ATOMS: atom_id res chain seq x y z
N MET A 1 9.97 -10.73 42.97
CA MET A 1 9.54 -10.57 41.56
C MET A 1 9.12 -9.12 41.36
N ALA A 2 10.08 -8.22 41.08
CA ALA A 2 9.76 -6.79 40.92
C ALA A 2 9.08 -6.59 39.56
N PHE A 3 7.79 -6.28 39.55
CA PHE A 3 7.09 -5.85 38.34
C PHE A 3 7.62 -4.47 37.97
N ARG A 4 8.62 -4.44 37.10
CA ARG A 4 9.15 -3.22 36.51
C ARG A 4 8.03 -2.63 35.64
N SER A 5 7.43 -1.55 36.11
CA SER A 5 6.36 -0.84 35.40
C SER A 5 6.87 -0.39 34.03
N VAL A 6 6.37 -1.02 32.97
CA VAL A 6 6.66 -0.64 31.59
C VAL A 6 6.04 0.75 31.36
N PRO A 7 6.82 1.74 30.90
CA PRO A 7 6.28 3.08 30.69
C PRO A 7 5.25 3.06 29.56
N ILE A 8 4.15 3.80 29.73
CA ILE A 8 3.05 3.89 28.75
C ILE A 8 3.57 4.30 27.36
N SER A 9 4.58 5.18 27.32
CA SER A 9 5.26 5.59 26.09
C SER A 9 5.82 4.40 25.28
N PHE A 10 6.31 3.35 25.95
CA PHE A 10 6.83 2.18 25.29
C PHE A 10 5.70 1.33 24.67
N ILE A 11 4.57 1.21 25.37
CA ILE A 11 3.38 0.52 24.86
C ILE A 11 2.81 1.24 23.64
N THR A 12 2.74 2.57 23.66
CA THR A 12 2.26 3.36 22.51
C THR A 12 3.15 3.21 21.29
N VAL A 13 4.48 3.25 21.45
CA VAL A 13 5.42 3.04 20.34
C VAL A 13 5.26 1.64 19.77
N LEU A 14 5.15 0.63 20.64
CA LEU A 14 4.93 -0.75 20.23
C LEU A 14 3.65 -0.91 19.41
N LEU A 15 2.53 -0.32 19.85
CA LEU A 15 1.25 -0.38 19.13
C LEU A 15 1.35 0.24 17.73
N LEU A 16 2.09 1.34 17.55
CA LEU A 16 2.24 1.99 16.24
C LEU A 16 2.89 1.07 15.18
N PHE A 17 3.74 0.12 15.58
CA PHE A 17 4.31 -0.87 14.65
C PHE A 17 3.31 -1.93 14.20
N PHE A 18 2.29 -2.22 15.01
CA PHE A 18 1.29 -3.25 14.69
C PHE A 18 0.08 -2.71 13.91
N PHE A 19 -0.14 -1.39 13.92
CA PHE A 19 -1.22 -0.78 13.14
C PHE A 19 -0.71 -0.37 11.75
N PRO A 20 -1.25 -0.93 10.66
CA PRO A 20 -0.91 -0.49 9.33
C PRO A 20 -1.40 0.96 9.14
N VAL A 21 -0.45 1.90 9.08
CA VAL A 21 -0.73 3.33 8.83
C VAL A 21 -1.18 3.55 7.38
N SER A 22 -0.76 2.67 6.46
CA SER A 22 -1.16 2.71 5.06
C SER A 22 -2.36 1.81 4.82
N ARG A 23 -3.43 2.39 4.24
CA ARG A 23 -4.56 1.65 3.68
C ARG A 23 -4.62 1.94 2.19
N SER A 24 -4.61 0.90 1.35
CA SER A 24 -4.83 1.06 -0.08
C SER A 24 -6.25 1.55 -0.31
N ILE A 25 -6.38 2.79 -0.79
CA ILE A 25 -7.66 3.38 -1.17
C ILE A 25 -7.99 2.85 -2.58
N PRO A 26 -9.22 2.38 -2.84
CA PRO A 26 -9.61 1.97 -4.18
C PRO A 26 -9.54 3.16 -5.13
N PHE A 27 -8.84 3.01 -6.26
CA PHE A 27 -8.74 4.02 -7.30
C PHE A 27 -9.02 3.40 -8.68
N ILE A 28 -9.49 4.24 -9.61
CA ILE A 28 -9.68 3.88 -11.01
C ILE A 28 -8.66 4.70 -11.82
N VAL A 29 -7.89 4.04 -12.67
CA VAL A 29 -7.03 4.73 -13.64
C VAL A 29 -7.68 4.68 -15.01
N LEU A 30 -7.89 5.86 -15.59
CA LEU A 30 -8.36 6.03 -16.97
C LEU A 30 -7.17 6.48 -17.82
N HIS A 31 -6.87 5.76 -18.89
CA HIS A 31 -5.83 6.12 -19.87
C HIS A 31 -6.46 6.59 -21.19
N GLY A 32 -5.67 7.21 -22.06
CA GLY A 32 -6.14 7.70 -23.36
C GLY A 32 -6.49 6.56 -24.33
N ILE A 33 -7.34 6.84 -25.32
CA ILE A 33 -7.83 5.88 -26.33
C ILE A 33 -6.69 5.29 -27.19
N GLY A 34 -5.55 5.97 -27.33
CA GLY A 34 -4.38 5.48 -28.06
C GLY A 34 -3.43 4.60 -27.24
N ASP A 35 -3.64 4.50 -25.93
CA ASP A 35 -2.80 3.77 -24.98
C ASP A 35 -3.42 2.41 -24.66
N GLN A 36 -3.59 1.59 -25.70
CA GLN A 36 -4.08 0.21 -25.53
C GLN A 36 -3.08 -0.62 -24.70
N CYS A 37 -3.54 -1.74 -24.12
CA CYS A 37 -2.72 -2.65 -23.32
C CYS A 37 -1.51 -3.28 -24.03
N SER A 38 -1.43 -3.15 -25.36
CA SER A 38 -0.24 -3.51 -26.10
C SER A 38 0.89 -2.47 -25.96
N ASN A 39 0.60 -1.27 -25.43
CA ASN A 39 1.60 -0.26 -25.11
C ASN A 39 2.40 -0.73 -23.88
N GLN A 40 3.70 -0.88 -24.06
CA GLN A 40 4.61 -1.34 -23.02
C GLN A 40 4.62 -0.42 -21.78
N GLY A 41 4.47 0.90 -21.98
CA GLY A 41 4.39 1.85 -20.88
C GLY A 41 3.15 1.66 -20.00
N VAL A 42 2.00 1.37 -20.62
CA VAL A 42 0.73 1.10 -19.89
C VAL A 42 0.82 -0.21 -19.11
N LYS A 43 1.44 -1.24 -19.70
CA LYS A 43 1.68 -2.51 -19.02
C LYS A 43 2.57 -2.33 -17.79
N GLN A 44 3.72 -1.67 -17.95
CA GLN A 44 4.64 -1.39 -16.85
C GLN A 44 4.01 -0.54 -15.76
N PHE A 45 3.22 0.47 -16.15
CA PHE A 45 2.44 1.28 -15.22
C PHE A 45 1.46 0.41 -14.41
N THR A 46 0.69 -0.46 -15.07
CA THR A 46 -0.29 -1.35 -14.42
C THR A 46 0.37 -2.34 -13.46
N GLU A 47 1.51 -2.92 -13.84
CA GLU A 47 2.30 -3.83 -12.99
C GLU A 47 2.83 -3.11 -11.75
N ASN A 48 3.46 -1.93 -11.93
CA ASN A 48 3.99 -1.13 -10.83
C ASN A 48 2.87 -0.69 -9.88
N LEU A 49 1.75 -0.23 -10.42
CA LEU A 49 0.61 0.22 -9.65
C LEU A 49 -0.03 -0.92 -8.87
N SER A 50 -0.12 -2.11 -9.46
CA SER A 50 -0.59 -3.31 -8.77
C SER A 50 0.33 -3.68 -7.60
N SER A 51 1.65 -3.58 -7.81
CA SER A 51 2.65 -3.82 -6.76
C SER A 51 2.53 -2.82 -5.61
N PHE A 52 2.46 -1.52 -5.92
CA PHE A 52 2.43 -0.46 -4.90
C PHE A 52 1.10 -0.38 -4.15
N SER A 53 -0.02 -0.64 -4.84
CA SER A 53 -1.35 -0.62 -4.23
C SER A 53 -1.72 -1.93 -3.54
N GLY A 54 -0.97 -3.01 -3.76
CA GLY A 54 -1.32 -4.35 -3.29
C GLY A 54 -2.65 -4.87 -3.85
N SER A 55 -3.18 -4.23 -4.90
CA SER A 55 -4.46 -4.55 -5.53
C SER A 55 -4.21 -5.05 -6.95
N LYS A 56 -4.97 -6.05 -7.41
CA LYS A 56 -4.82 -6.55 -8.78
C LYS A 56 -5.32 -5.49 -9.77
N GLY A 57 -4.41 -4.96 -10.59
CA GLY A 57 -4.73 -4.18 -11.77
C GLY A 57 -4.80 -5.08 -13.01
N TYR A 58 -5.64 -4.69 -13.96
CA TYR A 58 -5.77 -5.37 -15.24
C TYR A 58 -5.71 -4.37 -16.36
N CYS A 59 -5.16 -4.88 -17.45
CA CYS A 59 -5.33 -4.40 -18.78
C CYS A 59 -6.14 -5.51 -19.48
#